data_AF-A0A1D1W5L2-F1
#
_entry.id   AF-A0A1D1W5L2-F1
#
_cell.length_a   1.000
_cell.length_b   1.000
_cell.length_c   1.000
_cell.angle_alpha   90.00
_cell.angle_beta   90.00
_cell.angle_gamma   90.00
#
_symmetry.space_group_name_H-M   'P 1'
#
loop_
_entity.id
_entity.type
_entity.pdbx_description
1 polymer ?
#
loop_
_entity_poly.entity_id
_entity_poly.type
_entity_poly.pdbx_seq_one_letter_code
_entity_poly.pdbx_strand_id
1 'polypeptide(L)'
;MPYLCVHFRGLFVLVLLLVKRQKVQTLPHFVDKFCCGAKLQLPLKKDQNHMFHTFSLVITTALVLSYIAYDYYDWIYWLRVANKHLFDTDALEPLPIKVTVLQYLVQWSLWVDFPLHVSQLIFACIITLAWIVYKAVQNLHVELNAACERTSLVVSAADCNTWRREHLRILVFVEEIKSCFGEILVILYLCDLGTLAGLVAQVLNNHAESGIYFSVPLVLGNALLFASYQTVFAVPLVMAYEEVNRRPML
;
A
#
# COMPACT_ATOMS: atom_id res chain seq x y z
N MET A 1 5.47 -21.73 -0.76
CA MET A 1 4.34 -20.86 -1.17
C MET A 1 4.51 -19.41 -0.68
N PRO A 2 4.62 -19.11 0.64
CA PRO A 2 4.64 -17.72 1.11
C PRO A 2 5.85 -16.93 0.58
N TYR A 3 7.04 -17.54 0.64
CA TYR A 3 8.28 -17.01 0.07
C TYR A 3 8.11 -16.57 -1.41
N LEU A 4 7.58 -17.44 -2.27
CA LEU A 4 7.37 -17.12 -3.68
C LEU A 4 6.42 -15.92 -3.87
N CYS A 5 5.29 -15.90 -3.13
CA CYS A 5 4.33 -14.81 -3.22
C CYS A 5 4.93 -13.46 -2.81
N VAL A 6 5.76 -13.44 -1.76
CA VAL A 6 6.46 -12.25 -1.26
C VAL A 6 7.45 -11.71 -2.30
N HIS A 7 8.24 -12.57 -2.96
CA HIS A 7 9.21 -12.10 -3.96
C HIS A 7 8.57 -11.72 -5.29
N PHE A 8 7.59 -12.50 -5.75
CA PHE A 8 6.86 -12.17 -6.97
C PHE A 8 6.05 -10.88 -6.82
N ARG A 9 5.57 -10.56 -5.61
CA ARG A 9 4.94 -9.26 -5.31
C ARG A 9 5.81 -8.10 -5.78
N GLY A 10 7.05 -8.03 -5.30
CA GLY A 10 7.98 -6.94 -5.64
C GLY A 10 8.27 -6.87 -7.14
N LEU A 11 8.55 -8.04 -7.74
CA LEU A 11 8.86 -8.15 -9.17
C LEU A 11 7.69 -7.68 -10.04
N PHE A 12 6.48 -8.17 -9.78
CA PHE A 12 5.30 -7.80 -10.56
C PHE A 12 4.97 -6.31 -10.42
N VAL A 13 5.12 -5.73 -9.24
CA VAL A 13 4.94 -4.28 -9.06
C VAL A 13 5.96 -3.50 -9.88
N LEU A 14 7.24 -3.89 -9.87
CA LEU A 14 8.25 -3.24 -10.72
C LEU A 14 7.91 -3.33 -12.20
N VAL A 15 7.52 -4.52 -12.68
CA VAL A 15 7.13 -4.70 -14.09
C VAL A 15 5.94 -3.80 -14.45
N LEU A 16 4.91 -3.75 -13.60
CA LEU A 16 3.76 -2.88 -13.83
C LEU A 16 4.12 -1.40 -13.78
N LEU A 17 5.01 -0.97 -12.88
CA LEU A 17 5.49 0.41 -12.85
C LEU A 17 6.26 0.78 -14.13
N LEU A 18 7.04 -0.15 -14.68
CA LEU A 18 7.73 0.06 -15.95
C LEU A 18 6.75 0.18 -17.12
N VAL A 19 5.75 -0.71 -17.17
CA VAL A 19 4.68 -0.66 -18.19
C VAL A 19 3.87 0.63 -18.07
N LYS A 20 3.58 1.09 -16.85
CA LYS A 20 2.78 2.28 -16.56
C LYS A 20 3.62 3.54 -16.32
N ARG A 21 4.92 3.51 -16.65
CA ARG A 21 5.88 4.58 -16.31
C ARG A 21 5.40 5.97 -16.71
N GLN A 22 4.88 6.11 -17.93
CA GLN A 22 4.42 7.43 -18.42
C GLN A 22 3.29 8.00 -17.56
N LYS A 23 2.31 7.17 -17.18
CA LYS A 23 1.19 7.58 -16.33
C LYS A 23 1.66 7.94 -14.92
N VAL A 24 2.54 7.12 -14.35
CA VAL A 24 3.12 7.35 -13.03
C VAL A 24 3.96 8.65 -13.02
N GLN A 25 4.69 8.95 -14.09
CA GLN A 25 5.45 10.20 -14.22
C GLN A 25 4.55 11.45 -14.27
N THR A 26 3.36 11.35 -14.88
CA THR A 26 2.41 12.48 -14.92
C THR A 26 1.60 12.66 -13.64
N LEU A 27 1.51 11.62 -12.81
CA LEU A 27 0.67 11.60 -11.62
C LEU A 27 0.97 12.74 -10.62
N PRO A 28 2.23 13.07 -10.27
CA PRO A 28 2.51 14.18 -9.35
C PRO A 28 1.91 15.51 -9.82
N HIS A 29 1.97 15.79 -11.11
CA HIS A 29 1.36 17.00 -11.68
C HIS A 29 -0.17 16.99 -11.55
N PHE A 30 -0.81 15.83 -11.72
CA PHE A 30 -2.24 15.68 -11.49
C PHE A 30 -2.61 15.87 -10.01
N VAL A 31 -1.82 15.31 -9.09
CA VAL A 31 -1.99 15.49 -7.64
C VAL A 31 -1.84 16.96 -7.27
N ASP A 32 -0.81 17.64 -7.74
CA ASP A 32 -0.59 19.06 -7.50
C ASP A 32 -1.74 19.90 -8.04
N LYS A 33 -2.22 19.60 -9.25
CA LYS A 33 -3.37 20.30 -9.84
C LYS A 33 -4.67 20.08 -9.06
N PHE A 34 -4.86 18.87 -8.51
CA PHE A 34 -6.01 18.54 -7.68
C PHE A 34 -5.94 19.22 -6.31
N CYS A 35 -4.78 19.18 -5.65
CA CYS A 35 -4.58 19.74 -4.32
C CYS A 35 -4.44 21.27 -4.30
N CYS A 36 -3.75 21.86 -5.28
CA CYS A 36 -3.39 23.28 -5.34
C CYS A 36 -4.21 24.07 -6.37
N GLY A 37 -5.19 23.46 -7.03
CA GLY A 37 -6.00 24.11 -8.06
C GLY A 37 -6.66 25.41 -7.56
N ALA A 38 -6.17 26.55 -8.05
CA ALA A 38 -6.44 27.93 -7.60
C ALA A 38 -7.90 28.43 -7.68
N LYS A 39 -8.88 27.55 -7.89
CA LYS A 39 -10.32 27.89 -8.00
C LYS A 39 -11.23 26.88 -7.30
N LEU A 40 -10.70 26.08 -6.38
CA LEU A 40 -11.56 25.40 -5.42
C LEU A 40 -12.14 26.46 -4.48
N GLN A 41 -13.45 26.66 -4.49
CA GLN A 41 -14.16 27.34 -3.39
C GLN A 41 -14.11 26.52 -2.10
N LEU A 42 -13.78 25.22 -2.25
CA LEU A 42 -13.36 24.26 -1.24
C LEU A 42 -11.82 24.12 -1.23
N PRO A 43 -11.02 25.19 -1.05
CA PRO A 43 -9.58 25.00 -1.03
C PRO A 43 -9.29 24.00 0.09
N LEU A 44 -8.56 22.93 -0.23
CA LEU A 44 -7.93 22.15 0.82
C LEU A 44 -7.14 23.19 1.63
N LYS A 45 -7.60 23.49 2.85
CA LYS A 45 -7.06 24.61 3.62
C LYS A 45 -5.54 24.46 3.67
N LYS A 46 -4.78 25.55 3.71
CA LYS A 46 -3.31 25.50 3.76
C LYS A 46 -2.80 24.51 4.85
N ASP A 47 -3.55 24.39 5.94
CA ASP A 47 -3.32 23.44 7.05
C ASP A 47 -3.49 21.96 6.63
N GLN A 48 -4.37 21.66 5.69
CA GLN A 48 -4.58 20.30 5.17
C GLN A 48 -3.40 19.82 4.32
N ASN A 49 -2.68 20.71 3.63
CA ASN A 49 -1.48 20.31 2.89
C ASN A 49 -0.37 19.82 3.84
N HIS A 50 -0.17 20.53 4.97
CA HIS A 50 0.76 20.08 6.01
C HIS A 50 0.32 18.75 6.64
N MET A 51 -0.99 18.58 6.86
CA MET A 51 -1.55 17.32 7.34
C MET A 51 -1.30 16.17 6.37
N PHE A 52 -1.48 16.36 5.06
CA PHE A 52 -1.22 15.31 4.06
C PHE A 52 0.26 14.95 3.98
N HIS A 53 1.14 15.94 4.03
CA HIS A 53 2.58 15.69 4.05
C HIS A 53 3.00 14.91 5.31
N THR A 54 2.48 15.31 6.47
CA THR A 54 2.74 14.63 7.75
C THR A 54 2.20 13.19 7.71
N PHE A 55 0.98 13.00 7.22
CA PHE A 55 0.37 11.68 7.09
C PHE A 55 1.15 10.77 6.14
N SER A 56 1.53 11.28 4.97
CA SER A 56 2.36 10.55 4.00
C SER A 56 3.69 10.12 4.61
N LEU A 57 4.34 11.00 5.37
CA LEU A 57 5.61 10.70 6.04
C LEU A 57 5.42 9.64 7.12
N VAL A 58 4.38 9.76 7.95
CA VAL A 58 4.08 8.80 9.03
C VAL A 58 3.76 7.43 8.44
N ILE A 59 2.88 7.33 7.43
CA ILE A 59 2.53 6.06 6.81
C ILE A 59 3.74 5.43 6.12
N THR A 60 4.50 6.21 5.36
CA THR A 60 5.69 5.68 4.66
C THR A 60 6.70 5.15 5.68
N THR A 61 6.96 5.91 6.74
CA THR A 61 7.89 5.50 7.81
C THR A 61 7.38 4.25 8.51
N ALA A 62 6.10 4.19 8.86
CA ALA A 62 5.49 3.03 9.50
C ALA A 62 5.61 1.78 8.62
N LEU A 63 5.25 1.87 7.33
CA LEU A 63 5.32 0.75 6.39
C LEU A 63 6.77 0.27 6.18
N VAL A 64 7.71 1.20 6.03
CA VAL A 64 9.14 0.87 5.90
C VAL A 64 9.68 0.21 7.16
N LEU A 65 9.40 0.75 8.35
CA LEU A 65 9.86 0.19 9.62
C LEU A 65 9.24 -1.19 9.90
N SER A 66 7.94 -1.35 9.64
CA SER A 66 7.27 -2.64 9.74
C SER A 66 7.90 -3.69 8.84
N TYR A 67 8.31 -3.28 7.64
CA TYR A 67 8.96 -4.18 6.70
C TYR A 67 10.42 -4.49 7.08
N ILE A 68 11.18 -3.50 7.54
CA ILE A 68 12.54 -3.74 8.09
C ILE A 68 12.48 -4.71 9.27
N ALA A 69 11.48 -4.57 10.14
CA ALA A 69 11.26 -5.50 11.24
C ALA A 69 10.99 -6.91 10.71
N TYR A 70 10.09 -7.06 9.73
CA TYR A 70 9.83 -8.35 9.08
C TYR A 70 11.10 -8.99 8.53
N ASP A 71 11.88 -8.25 7.75
CA ASP A 71 13.11 -8.75 7.13
C ASP A 71 14.14 -9.17 8.19
N TYR A 72 14.36 -8.33 9.20
CA TYR A 72 15.24 -8.66 10.33
C TYR A 72 14.83 -9.95 11.05
N TYR A 73 13.52 -10.13 11.27
CA TYR A 73 12.97 -11.32 11.90
C TYR A 73 13.10 -12.58 11.01
N ASP A 74 12.88 -12.44 9.70
CA ASP A 74 13.06 -13.53 8.73
C ASP A 74 14.53 -13.96 8.67
N TRP A 75 15.47 -13.00 8.63
CA TRP A 75 16.91 -13.28 8.69
C TRP A 75 17.31 -14.03 9.96
N ILE A 76 16.80 -13.62 11.13
CA ILE A 76 17.08 -14.34 12.40
C ILE A 76 16.54 -15.77 12.33
N TYR A 77 15.34 -15.96 11.78
CA TYR A 77 14.75 -17.28 11.63
C TYR A 77 15.59 -18.16 10.73
N TRP A 78 15.96 -17.67 9.55
CA TRP A 78 16.81 -18.41 8.62
C TRP A 78 18.19 -18.68 9.20
N LEU A 79 18.83 -17.75 9.90
CA LEU A 79 20.12 -17.99 10.56
C LEU A 79 20.06 -19.07 11.65
N ARG A 80 18.90 -19.25 12.29
CA ARG A 80 18.70 -20.26 13.34
C ARG A 80 18.25 -21.62 12.79
N VAL A 81 17.45 -21.62 11.73
CA VAL A 81 16.92 -22.84 11.09
C VAL A 81 17.88 -23.41 10.06
N ALA A 82 18.63 -22.56 9.36
CA ALA A 82 19.73 -22.98 8.51
C ALA A 82 20.79 -23.61 9.42
N ASN A 83 20.85 -24.95 9.38
CA ASN A 83 21.98 -25.70 9.91
C ASN A 83 23.28 -25.02 9.45
N LYS A 84 24.25 -24.83 10.35
CA LYS A 84 25.57 -24.23 10.05
C LYS A 84 26.23 -24.77 8.77
N HIS A 85 25.84 -25.98 8.37
CA HIS A 85 26.21 -26.64 7.12
C HIS A 85 25.93 -25.84 5.83
N LEU A 86 24.89 -25.00 5.79
CA LEU A 86 24.60 -24.13 4.64
C LEU A 86 25.64 -23.01 4.44
N PHE A 87 26.40 -22.68 5.50
CA PHE A 87 27.50 -21.72 5.44
C PHE A 87 28.86 -22.39 5.21
N ASP A 88 28.95 -23.72 5.39
CA ASP A 88 30.20 -24.50 5.28
C ASP A 88 30.35 -25.22 3.93
N THR A 89 29.32 -25.29 3.10
CA THR A 89 29.38 -25.94 1.77
C THR A 89 29.04 -24.94 0.67
N ASP A 90 29.69 -25.05 -0.49
CA ASP A 90 29.39 -24.27 -1.70
C ASP A 90 27.88 -24.38 -1.97
N ALA A 91 27.11 -23.32 -1.65
CA ALA A 91 25.64 -23.34 -1.57
C ALA A 91 24.93 -23.71 -2.89
N LEU A 92 25.69 -23.89 -3.96
CA LEU A 92 25.23 -24.22 -5.31
C LEU A 92 25.82 -25.54 -5.83
N GLU A 93 26.58 -26.32 -5.06
CA GLU A 93 27.07 -27.63 -5.53
C GLU A 93 25.88 -28.51 -5.97
N PRO A 94 25.93 -29.13 -7.17
CA PRO A 94 27.11 -29.34 -8.02
C PRO A 94 27.27 -28.33 -9.18
N LEU A 95 26.57 -27.20 -9.18
CA LEU A 95 26.73 -26.18 -10.23
C LEU A 95 28.15 -25.61 -10.17
N PRO A 96 28.86 -25.48 -11.31
CA PRO A 96 30.22 -24.96 -11.37
C PRO A 96 30.28 -23.43 -11.17
N ILE A 97 29.33 -22.86 -10.45
CA ILE A 97 29.19 -21.43 -10.22
C ILE A 97 29.62 -21.16 -8.78
N LYS A 98 30.87 -20.76 -8.60
CA LYS A 98 31.37 -20.26 -7.33
C LYS A 98 30.85 -18.84 -7.13
N VAL A 99 29.73 -18.70 -6.44
CA VAL A 99 29.19 -17.40 -6.05
C VAL A 99 29.74 -17.07 -4.67
N THR A 100 30.47 -15.97 -4.55
CA THR A 100 30.91 -15.52 -3.23
C THR A 100 29.70 -15.10 -2.40
N VAL A 101 29.77 -15.23 -1.07
CA VAL A 101 28.69 -14.76 -0.17
C VAL A 101 28.32 -13.30 -0.46
N LEU A 102 29.31 -12.46 -0.77
CA LEU A 102 29.06 -11.08 -1.17
C LEU A 102 28.25 -10.96 -2.46
N GLN A 103 28.58 -11.73 -3.50
CA GLN A 103 27.81 -11.74 -4.76
C GLN A 103 26.38 -12.24 -4.54
N TYR A 104 26.20 -13.25 -3.70
CA TYR A 104 24.87 -13.75 -3.32
C TYR A 104 24.05 -12.67 -2.60
N LEU A 105 24.63 -12.00 -1.61
CA LEU A 105 23.97 -10.90 -0.89
C LEU A 105 23.60 -9.75 -1.83
N VAL A 106 24.49 -9.38 -2.76
CA VAL A 106 24.20 -8.34 -3.76
C VAL A 106 23.04 -8.75 -4.66
N GLN A 107 23.04 -10.00 -5.16
CA GLN A 107 21.94 -10.50 -5.98
C GLN A 107 20.63 -10.55 -5.21
N TRP A 108 20.67 -11.04 -3.97
CA TRP A 108 19.50 -11.05 -3.09
C TRP A 108 18.94 -9.65 -2.90
N SER A 109 19.75 -8.68 -2.46
CA SER A 109 19.25 -7.34 -2.22
C SER A 109 18.71 -6.65 -3.48
N LEU A 110 19.28 -6.91 -4.65
CA LEU A 110 18.82 -6.32 -5.92
C LEU A 110 17.52 -6.97 -6.45
N TRP A 111 17.38 -8.28 -6.35
CA TRP A 111 16.28 -9.03 -6.98
C TRP A 111 15.15 -9.38 -6.02
N VAL A 112 15.41 -9.32 -4.71
CA VAL A 112 14.46 -9.69 -3.65
C VAL A 112 14.09 -8.46 -2.82
N ASP A 113 15.05 -7.85 -2.11
CA ASP A 113 14.73 -6.82 -1.12
C ASP A 113 14.27 -5.53 -1.78
N PHE A 114 15.02 -5.04 -2.77
CA PHE A 114 14.72 -3.77 -3.43
C PHE A 114 13.35 -3.74 -4.10
N PRO A 115 12.96 -4.71 -4.95
CA PRO A 115 11.61 -4.75 -5.54
C PRO A 115 10.50 -4.75 -4.49
N LEU A 116 10.75 -5.43 -3.37
CA LEU A 116 9.78 -5.57 -2.31
C LEU A 116 9.63 -4.26 -1.52
N HIS A 117 10.71 -3.56 -1.20
CA HIS A 117 10.66 -2.20 -0.65
C HIS A 117 9.93 -1.23 -1.57
N VAL A 118 10.20 -1.28 -2.88
CA VAL A 118 9.47 -0.46 -3.86
C VAL A 118 7.98 -0.77 -3.81
N SER A 119 7.59 -2.04 -3.69
CA SER A 119 6.17 -2.41 -3.56
C SER A 119 5.50 -1.82 -2.31
N GLN A 120 6.21 -1.70 -1.19
CA GLN A 120 5.70 -1.07 0.03
C GLN A 120 5.56 0.45 -0.13
N LEU A 121 6.52 1.09 -0.79
CA LEU A 121 6.45 2.53 -1.07
C LEU A 121 5.27 2.86 -2.00
N ILE A 122 5.04 2.04 -3.03
CA ILE A 122 3.87 2.22 -3.89
C ILE A 122 2.57 2.06 -3.10
N PHE A 123 2.51 1.07 -2.20
CA PHE A 123 1.35 0.91 -1.33
C PHE A 123 1.13 2.14 -0.44
N ALA A 124 2.19 2.69 0.16
CA ALA A 124 2.14 3.95 0.91
C ALA A 124 1.60 5.12 0.08
N CYS A 125 2.04 5.24 -1.18
CA CYS A 125 1.55 6.26 -2.10
C CYS A 125 0.05 6.10 -2.35
N ILE A 126 -0.42 4.88 -2.61
CA ILE A 126 -1.84 4.61 -2.90
C ILE A 126 -2.71 4.98 -1.69
N ILE A 127 -2.31 4.59 -0.48
CA ILE A 127 -3.03 4.91 0.75
C ILE A 127 -3.11 6.42 0.96
N THR A 128 -2.01 7.12 0.73
CA THR A 128 -1.95 8.59 0.83
C THR A 128 -2.91 9.25 -0.17
N LEU A 129 -2.93 8.79 -1.41
CA LEU A 129 -3.84 9.30 -2.44
C LEU A 129 -5.30 9.01 -2.11
N ALA A 130 -5.61 7.82 -1.59
CA ALA A 130 -6.94 7.47 -1.12
C ALA A 130 -7.40 8.37 0.02
N TRP A 131 -6.52 8.72 0.95
CA TRP A 131 -6.82 9.67 2.03
C TRP A 131 -7.13 11.09 1.51
N ILE A 132 -6.39 11.55 0.50
CA ILE A 132 -6.66 12.83 -0.18
C ILE A 132 -8.07 12.81 -0.80
N VAL A 133 -8.42 11.72 -1.51
CA VAL A 133 -9.76 11.53 -2.09
C VAL A 133 -10.83 11.55 -0.99
N TYR A 134 -10.65 10.76 0.07
CA TYR A 134 -11.58 10.72 1.19
C TYR A 134 -11.83 12.11 1.77
N LYS A 135 -10.79 12.90 2.02
CA LYS A 135 -10.94 14.27 2.53
C LYS A 135 -11.63 15.20 1.55
N ALA A 136 -11.37 15.08 0.26
CA ALA A 136 -12.08 15.86 -0.75
C ALA A 136 -13.58 15.54 -0.77
N VAL A 137 -13.95 14.26 -0.74
CA VAL A 137 -15.35 13.80 -0.70
C VAL A 137 -16.03 14.23 0.60
N GLN A 138 -15.35 14.09 1.74
CA GLN A 138 -15.86 14.49 3.05
C GLN A 138 -16.15 15.99 3.09
N ASN A 139 -15.23 16.83 2.60
CA ASN A 139 -15.44 18.28 2.58
C ASN A 139 -16.65 18.66 1.70
N LEU A 140 -16.81 18.00 0.55
CA LEU A 140 -17.96 18.20 -0.33
C LEU A 140 -19.28 17.81 0.35
N HIS A 141 -19.31 16.69 1.06
CA HIS A 141 -20.49 16.27 1.83
C HIS A 141 -20.85 17.24 2.95
N VAL A 142 -19.85 17.74 3.68
CA VAL A 142 -20.07 18.72 4.75
C VAL A 142 -20.69 20.00 4.20
N GLU A 143 -20.20 20.50 3.06
CA GLU A 143 -20.80 21.67 2.42
C GLU A 143 -22.21 21.42 1.91
N LEU A 144 -22.45 20.27 1.29
CA LEU A 144 -23.76 19.89 0.78
C LEU A 144 -24.79 19.81 1.93
N ASN A 145 -24.44 19.13 3.03
CA ASN A 145 -25.30 19.02 4.20
C ASN A 145 -25.52 20.38 4.87
N ALA A 146 -24.48 21.19 5.02
CA ALA A 146 -24.61 22.54 5.58
C ALA A 146 -25.52 23.44 4.74
N ALA A 147 -25.51 23.29 3.41
CA ALA A 147 -26.42 24.01 2.54
C ALA A 147 -27.87 23.49 2.68
N CYS A 148 -28.07 22.17 2.72
CA CYS A 148 -29.38 21.56 2.97
C CYS A 148 -29.98 22.00 4.32
N GLU A 149 -29.18 22.04 5.38
CA GLU A 149 -29.63 22.49 6.71
C GLU A 149 -29.93 23.99 6.77
N ARG A 150 -29.17 24.83 6.03
CA ARG A 150 -29.39 26.29 5.99
C ARG A 150 -30.60 26.70 5.17
N THR A 151 -31.14 25.84 4.30
CA THR A 151 -32.23 26.22 3.39
C THR A 151 -33.42 25.27 3.44
N SER A 152 -34.52 25.74 4.06
CA SER A 152 -35.88 25.38 3.67
C SER A 152 -36.30 26.03 2.33
N LEU A 153 -35.43 26.84 1.71
CA LEU A 153 -35.72 27.66 0.52
C LEU A 153 -34.51 27.69 -0.45
N VAL A 154 -34.66 26.97 -1.57
CA VAL A 154 -33.97 27.10 -2.87
C VAL A 154 -32.44 27.23 -2.82
N VAL A 155 -31.76 26.09 -2.96
CA VAL A 155 -30.33 26.03 -3.34
C VAL A 155 -30.13 26.72 -4.70
N SER A 156 -29.17 27.64 -4.78
CA SER A 156 -28.85 28.34 -6.04
C SER A 156 -28.31 27.36 -7.09
N ALA A 157 -28.73 27.52 -8.35
CA ALA A 157 -28.20 26.74 -9.47
C ALA A 157 -26.68 26.92 -9.64
N ALA A 158 -26.12 28.06 -9.20
CA ALA A 158 -24.68 28.30 -9.22
C ALA A 158 -23.93 27.36 -8.26
N ASP A 159 -24.45 27.16 -7.05
CA ASP A 159 -23.83 26.31 -6.02
C ASP A 159 -23.90 24.83 -6.42
N CYS A 160 -25.06 24.39 -6.93
CA CYS A 160 -25.22 23.06 -7.51
C CYS A 160 -24.20 22.77 -8.64
N ASN A 161 -23.98 23.74 -9.53
CA ASN A 161 -23.00 23.60 -10.61
C ASN A 161 -21.56 23.55 -10.09
N THR A 162 -21.25 24.26 -9.01
CA THR A 162 -19.94 24.18 -8.33
C THR A 162 -19.72 22.81 -7.72
N TRP A 163 -20.66 22.31 -6.90
CA TRP A 163 -20.54 20.98 -6.29
C TRP A 163 -20.44 19.86 -7.32
N ARG A 164 -21.24 19.93 -8.39
CA ARG A 164 -21.16 18.98 -9.50
C ARG A 164 -19.78 19.00 -10.15
N ARG A 165 -19.20 20.17 -10.35
CA ARG A 165 -17.85 20.31 -10.93
C ARG A 165 -16.78 19.72 -10.03
N GLU A 166 -16.85 19.95 -8.73
CA GLU A 166 -15.90 19.37 -7.77
C GLU A 166 -16.04 17.85 -7.67
N HIS A 167 -17.28 17.34 -7.66
CA HIS A 167 -17.52 15.90 -7.71
C HIS A 167 -16.92 15.26 -8.98
N LEU A 168 -17.13 15.86 -10.16
CA LEU A 168 -16.54 15.39 -11.40
C LEU A 168 -15.02 15.40 -11.38
N ARG A 169 -14.39 16.39 -10.75
CA ARG A 169 -12.93 16.42 -10.58
C ARG A 169 -12.42 15.30 -9.68
N ILE A 170 -13.12 15.03 -8.57
CA ILE A 170 -12.81 13.90 -7.69
C ILE A 170 -12.89 12.59 -8.50
N LEU A 171 -13.94 12.39 -9.29
CA LEU A 171 -14.08 11.19 -10.13
C LEU A 171 -12.95 11.05 -11.15
N VAL A 172 -12.57 12.13 -11.85
CA VAL A 172 -11.45 12.12 -12.79
C VAL A 172 -10.15 11.76 -12.06
N PHE A 173 -9.92 12.32 -10.87
CA PHE A 173 -8.73 12.01 -10.08
C PHE A 173 -8.70 10.55 -9.61
N VAL A 174 -9.84 10.00 -9.19
CA VAL A 174 -9.97 8.58 -8.83
C VAL A 174 -9.71 7.67 -10.03
N GLU A 175 -10.22 8.02 -11.21
CA GLU A 175 -9.96 7.23 -12.42
C GLU A 175 -8.48 7.27 -12.80
N GLU A 176 -7.79 8.40 -12.63
CA GLU A 176 -6.35 8.49 -12.83
C GLU A 176 -5.56 7.61 -11.85
N ILE A 177 -5.92 7.64 -10.56
CA ILE A 177 -5.31 6.77 -9.53
C ILE A 177 -5.53 5.30 -9.90
N LYS A 178 -6.75 4.92 -10.29
CA LYS A 178 -7.10 3.56 -10.71
C LYS A 178 -6.34 3.16 -11.98
N SER A 179 -6.18 4.06 -12.94
CA SER A 179 -5.45 3.78 -14.18
C SER A 179 -3.96 3.50 -13.91
N CYS A 180 -3.38 4.21 -12.93
CA CYS A 180 -2.00 4.03 -12.48
C CYS A 180 -1.83 2.77 -11.63
N PHE A 181 -2.67 2.58 -10.62
CA PHE A 181 -2.42 1.63 -9.52
C PHE A 181 -3.44 0.51 -9.39
N GLY A 182 -4.53 0.48 -10.17
CA GLY A 182 -5.58 -0.52 -10.02
C GLY A 182 -5.07 -1.95 -10.15
N GLU A 183 -4.34 -2.27 -11.22
CA GLU A 183 -3.71 -3.59 -11.40
C GLU A 183 -2.64 -3.88 -10.33
N ILE A 184 -1.88 -2.85 -9.94
CA ILE A 184 -0.85 -2.97 -8.91
C ILE A 184 -1.49 -3.38 -7.58
N LEU A 185 -2.59 -2.74 -7.18
CA LEU A 185 -3.35 -3.08 -5.98
C LEU A 185 -3.86 -4.51 -6.01
N VAL A 186 -4.39 -4.98 -7.15
CA VAL A 186 -4.87 -6.35 -7.29
C VAL A 186 -3.72 -7.35 -7.08
N ILE A 187 -2.56 -7.11 -7.69
CA ILE A 187 -1.39 -7.97 -7.52
C ILE A 187 -0.91 -7.96 -6.06
N LEU A 188 -0.78 -6.79 -5.45
CA LEU A 188 -0.41 -6.66 -4.04
C LEU A 188 -1.34 -7.49 -3.16
N TYR A 189 -2.65 -7.36 -3.36
CA TYR A 189 -3.65 -8.08 -2.56
C TYR A 189 -3.59 -9.60 -2.76
N LEU A 190 -3.48 -10.07 -4.01
CA LEU A 190 -3.39 -11.51 -4.32
C LEU A 190 -2.10 -12.13 -3.77
N CYS A 191 -0.97 -11.44 -3.90
CA CYS A 191 0.30 -11.90 -3.35
C CYS A 191 0.26 -11.93 -1.82
N ASP A 192 -0.32 -10.92 -1.17
CA ASP A 192 -0.45 -10.87 0.29
C ASP A 192 -1.39 -11.97 0.79
N LEU A 193 -2.46 -12.28 0.06
CA LEU A 193 -3.39 -13.35 0.39
C LEU A 193 -2.72 -14.73 0.25
N GLY A 194 -1.97 -14.93 -0.85
CA GLY A 194 -1.18 -16.16 -1.05
C GLY A 194 -0.10 -16.33 0.01
N THR A 195 0.53 -15.23 0.44
CA THR A 195 1.49 -15.22 1.54
C THR A 195 0.82 -15.61 2.84
N LEU A 196 -0.29 -14.98 3.20
CA LEU A 196 -1.04 -15.28 4.41
C LEU A 196 -1.51 -16.73 4.45
N ALA A 197 -2.10 -17.23 3.35
CA ALA A 197 -2.53 -18.62 3.24
C ALA A 197 -1.35 -19.60 3.39
N GLY A 198 -0.21 -19.27 2.80
CA GLY A 198 1.03 -20.04 2.93
C GLY A 198 1.57 -20.09 4.36
N LEU A 199 1.54 -18.95 5.06
CA LEU A 199 1.95 -18.86 6.46
C LEU A 199 1.00 -19.66 7.38
N VAL A 200 -0.32 -19.51 7.20
CA VAL A 200 -1.31 -20.28 7.97
C VAL A 200 -1.15 -21.79 7.73
N ALA A 201 -0.97 -22.21 6.48
CA ALA A 201 -0.72 -23.62 6.15
C ALA A 201 0.58 -24.13 6.81
N GLN A 202 1.62 -23.30 6.93
CA GLN A 202 2.85 -23.67 7.61
C GLN A 202 2.65 -23.87 9.12
N VAL A 203 1.82 -23.04 9.77
CA VAL A 203 1.46 -23.21 11.18
C VAL A 203 0.68 -24.51 11.40
N LEU A 204 -0.30 -24.80 10.54
CA LEU A 204 -1.16 -25.98 10.66
C LEU A 204 -0.42 -27.30 10.41
N ASN A 205 0.65 -27.30 9.60
CA ASN A 205 1.36 -28.54 9.24
C ASN A 205 2.60 -28.81 10.09
N ASN A 206 3.21 -27.81 10.74
CA ASN A 206 4.43 -27.99 11.53
C ASN A 206 4.17 -28.27 13.01
N HIS A 207 3.57 -29.42 13.31
CA HIS A 207 3.28 -29.87 14.68
C HIS A 207 4.46 -30.56 15.42
N ALA A 208 5.68 -30.63 14.86
CA ALA A 208 6.79 -31.41 15.41
C ALA A 208 7.69 -30.66 16.42
N GLU A 209 7.39 -30.87 17.70
CA GLU A 209 8.15 -31.00 18.96
C GLU A 209 9.47 -30.25 19.31
N SER A 210 10.08 -29.36 18.51
CA SER A 210 11.21 -28.56 19.07
C SER A 210 11.40 -27.13 18.54
N GLY A 211 10.83 -26.78 17.38
CA GLY A 211 10.89 -25.42 16.83
C GLY A 211 9.72 -24.50 17.21
N ILE A 212 8.65 -25.05 17.80
CA ILE A 212 7.32 -24.44 17.91
C ILE A 212 7.33 -23.10 18.64
N TYR A 213 8.08 -22.97 19.74
CA TYR A 213 8.09 -21.76 20.58
C TYR A 213 8.69 -20.53 19.89
N PHE A 214 9.54 -20.72 18.87
CA PHE A 214 10.16 -19.62 18.13
C PHE A 214 9.52 -19.45 16.74
N SER A 215 9.16 -20.54 16.06
CA SER A 215 8.60 -20.48 14.71
C SER A 215 7.15 -20.03 14.68
N VAL A 216 6.31 -20.44 15.63
CA VAL A 216 4.87 -20.10 15.60
C VAL A 216 4.61 -18.61 15.87
N PRO A 217 5.19 -17.96 16.90
CA PRO A 217 4.99 -16.53 17.12
C PRO A 217 5.50 -15.67 15.95
N LEU A 218 6.60 -16.10 15.33
CA LEU A 218 7.18 -15.43 14.16
C LEU A 218 6.24 -15.51 12.95
N VAL A 219 5.77 -16.71 12.62
CA VAL A 219 4.85 -16.93 11.50
C VAL A 219 3.52 -16.22 11.71
N LEU A 220 3.02 -16.20 12.96
CA LEU A 220 1.82 -15.43 13.33
C LEU A 220 2.05 -13.92 13.24
N GLY A 221 3.22 -13.42 13.70
CA GLY A 221 3.58 -12.01 13.57
C GLY A 221 3.63 -11.56 12.11
N ASN A 222 4.22 -12.39 11.24
CA ASN A 222 4.26 -12.14 9.80
C ASN A 222 2.85 -12.18 9.20
N ALA A 223 2.02 -13.16 9.58
CA ALA A 223 0.63 -13.25 9.14
C ALA A 223 -0.18 -12.01 9.55
N LEU A 224 -0.02 -11.54 10.79
CA LEU A 224 -0.66 -10.31 11.28
C LEU A 224 -0.17 -9.08 10.51
N LEU A 225 1.11 -9.02 10.17
CA LEU A 225 1.65 -7.92 9.38
C LEU A 225 1.02 -7.88 7.98
N PHE A 226 1.01 -9.00 7.26
CA PHE A 226 0.39 -9.07 5.93
C PHE A 226 -1.13 -8.85 5.99
N ALA A 227 -1.81 -9.35 7.02
CA ALA A 227 -3.22 -9.04 7.25
C ALA A 227 -3.45 -7.55 7.51
N SER A 228 -2.53 -6.87 8.21
CA SER A 228 -2.62 -5.42 8.44
C SER A 228 -2.52 -4.62 7.14
N TYR A 229 -1.66 -5.05 6.20
CA TYR A 229 -1.58 -4.45 4.86
C TYR A 229 -2.90 -4.57 4.11
N GLN A 230 -3.59 -5.70 4.22
CA GLN A 230 -4.89 -5.91 3.56
C GLN A 230 -6.07 -5.22 4.25
N THR A 231 -5.94 -4.85 5.52
CA THR A 231 -7.05 -4.36 6.35
C THR A 231 -6.82 -2.94 6.82
N VAL A 232 -6.03 -2.77 7.88
CA VAL A 232 -5.79 -1.48 8.56
C VAL A 232 -5.26 -0.42 7.60
N PHE A 233 -4.29 -0.80 6.78
CA PHE A 233 -3.70 0.13 5.82
C PHE A 233 -4.60 0.41 4.62
N ALA A 234 -5.55 -0.47 4.31
CA ALA A 234 -6.56 -0.26 3.28
C ALA A 234 -7.74 0.61 3.76
N VAL A 235 -7.83 0.94 5.06
CA VAL A 235 -8.93 1.74 5.62
C VAL A 235 -9.19 3.04 4.84
N PRO A 236 -8.20 3.85 4.43
CA PRO A 236 -8.48 5.05 3.64
C PRO A 236 -9.19 4.80 2.32
N LEU A 237 -8.97 3.66 1.66
CA LEU A 237 -9.69 3.27 0.46
C LEU A 237 -11.16 2.95 0.77
N VAL A 238 -11.39 2.22 1.86
CA VAL A 238 -12.75 1.88 2.34
C VAL A 238 -13.49 3.14 2.75
N MET A 239 -12.87 4.03 3.53
CA MET A 239 -13.47 5.29 3.95
C MET A 239 -13.83 6.18 2.76
N ALA A 240 -12.97 6.26 1.74
CA ALA A 240 -13.29 6.99 0.51
C ALA A 240 -14.53 6.41 -0.19
N TYR A 241 -14.61 5.07 -0.28
CA TYR A 241 -15.76 4.39 -0.87
C TYR A 241 -17.05 4.57 -0.06
N GLU A 242 -16.97 4.42 1.27
CA GLU A 242 -18.12 4.60 2.17
C GLU A 242 -18.64 6.03 2.13
N GLU A 243 -17.76 7.03 2.15
CA GLU A 243 -18.16 8.43 2.11
C GLU A 243 -18.83 8.79 0.78
N VAL A 244 -18.40 8.22 -0.35
CA VAL A 244 -19.09 8.39 -1.65
C VAL A 244 -20.51 7.80 -1.62
N ASN A 245 -20.71 6.68 -0.93
CA ASN A 245 -22.01 6.01 -0.84
C ASN A 245 -22.91 6.53 0.28
N ARG A 246 -22.40 7.43 1.12
CA ARG A 246 -23.15 8.03 2.20
C ARG A 246 -24.25 8.90 1.60
N ARG A 247 -25.51 8.52 1.80
CA ARG A 247 -26.62 9.36 1.39
C ARG A 247 -26.62 10.63 2.26
N PRO A 248 -26.87 11.81 1.67
CA PRO A 248 -27.21 12.98 2.49
C PRO A 248 -28.44 12.61 3.33
N MET A 249 -28.39 12.88 4.63
CA MET A 249 -29.57 12.70 5.49
C MET A 249 -30.62 13.69 5.01
N LEU A 250 -31.65 13.18 4.35
CA LEU A 250 -32.89 13.87 4.04
C LEU A 250 -33.87 13.67 5.20
#